data_AF-A0A0X3X2C0-F1
#
_entry.id   AF-A0A0X3X2C0-F1
#
_cell.length_a   1.000
_cell.length_b   1.000
_cell.length_c   1.000
_cell.angle_alpha   90.00
_cell.angle_beta   90.00
_cell.angle_gamma   90.00
#
_symmetry.space_group_name_H-M   'P 1'
#
loop_
_entity.id
_entity.type
_entity.pdbx_description
1 polymer ?
#
loop_
_entity_poly.entity_id
_entity_poly.type
_entity_poly.pdbx_seq_one_letter_code
_entity_poly.pdbx_strand_id
1 'polypeptide(L)'
;MSETLYGVLGALGGALATSAAAYWGPLQMQRRSLAEARLAAAEERAAAAEERAAAEAQAAVLREQARDEAQGAKRESATKRIIRIRTSTRDWSDLLARTIQDLGLGRTVDIERFDEQVLAARAEAQAAFDQALHDGLWLQQSAYGYPATVAFPSLYGYGQAPASYGYPHPEAVRGVQPSGNADHRRVLTALKRATELTREAVIKGELLDDTGSAALRNSLDAADEARGALSSELLNRLEQVADVTPLGGPSVIGVFPPLPDSDAP
;
A
#
# COMPACT_ATOMS: atom_id res chain seq x y z
N MET A 1 56.18 -54.21 81.18
CA MET A 1 54.74 -53.84 81.15
C MET A 1 54.42 -52.71 80.16
N SER A 2 55.36 -52.24 79.34
CA SER A 2 55.14 -51.20 78.32
C SER A 2 54.69 -51.75 76.95
N GLU A 3 55.04 -53.00 76.61
CA GLU A 3 54.75 -53.59 75.29
C GLU A 3 53.27 -53.92 75.05
N THR A 4 52.53 -54.30 76.09
CA THR A 4 51.08 -54.57 75.99
C THR A 4 50.26 -53.30 75.79
N LEU A 5 50.74 -52.16 76.28
CA LEU A 5 50.05 -50.87 76.15
C LEU A 5 50.14 -50.33 74.72
N TYR A 6 51.26 -50.53 74.02
CA TYR A 6 51.41 -50.16 72.61
C TYR A 6 50.58 -51.04 71.67
N GLY A 7 50.40 -52.33 71.99
CA GLY A 7 49.53 -53.23 71.23
C GLY A 7 48.05 -52.84 71.31
N VAL A 8 47.56 -52.49 72.51
CA VAL A 8 46.17 -52.05 72.71
C VAL A 8 45.92 -50.67 72.08
N LEU A 9 46.88 -49.74 72.15
CA LEU A 9 46.77 -48.45 71.46
C LEU A 9 46.75 -48.60 69.93
N GLY A 10 47.56 -49.52 69.39
CA GLY A 10 47.59 -49.82 67.95
C GLY A 10 46.29 -50.44 67.45
N ALA A 11 45.71 -51.38 68.21
CA ALA A 11 44.43 -52.01 67.88
C ALA A 11 43.25 -51.02 67.91
N LEU A 12 43.22 -50.12 68.90
CA LEU A 12 42.20 -49.05 68.99
C LEU A 12 42.37 -48.01 67.87
N GLY A 13 43.61 -47.62 67.55
CA GLY A 13 43.91 -46.71 66.45
C GLY A 13 43.50 -47.30 65.08
N GLY A 14 43.81 -48.58 64.85
CA GLY A 14 43.39 -49.30 63.64
C GLY A 14 41.88 -49.43 63.52
N ALA A 15 41.19 -49.80 64.61
CA ALA A 15 39.73 -49.94 64.63
C ALA A 15 39.02 -48.60 64.34
N LEU A 16 39.50 -47.48 64.88
CA LEU A 16 38.96 -46.14 64.60
C LEU A 16 39.23 -45.69 63.16
N ALA A 17 40.40 -45.97 62.60
CA ALA A 17 40.70 -45.67 61.19
C ALA A 17 39.81 -46.48 60.23
N THR A 18 39.58 -47.76 60.54
CA THR A 18 38.71 -48.63 59.72
C THR A 18 37.23 -48.25 59.80
N SER A 19 36.73 -47.87 60.99
CA SER A 19 35.33 -47.44 61.15
C SER A 19 35.08 -46.07 60.52
N ALA A 20 36.05 -45.16 60.59
CA ALA A 20 36.04 -43.91 59.83
C ALA A 20 36.01 -44.18 58.31
N ALA A 21 36.89 -45.05 57.80
CA ALA A 21 36.91 -45.40 56.39
C ALA A 21 35.60 -46.05 55.90
N ALA A 22 35.00 -46.91 56.72
CA ALA A 22 33.72 -47.57 56.40
C ALA A 22 32.53 -46.59 56.36
N TYR A 23 32.57 -45.53 57.16
CA TYR A 23 31.51 -44.50 57.17
C TYR A 23 31.69 -43.45 56.06
N TRP A 24 32.93 -43.02 55.79
CA TRP A 24 33.20 -41.99 54.78
C TRP A 24 33.20 -42.51 53.34
N GLY A 25 33.53 -43.79 53.11
CA GLY A 25 33.56 -44.39 51.78
C GLY A 25 32.23 -44.26 51.00
N PRO A 26 31.09 -44.71 51.56
CA PRO A 26 29.79 -44.63 50.90
C PRO A 26 29.31 -43.19 50.63
N LEU A 27 29.58 -42.27 51.56
CA LEU A 27 29.24 -40.85 51.42
C LEU A 27 30.00 -40.18 50.27
N GLN A 28 31.26 -40.55 50.05
CA GLN A 28 32.02 -40.05 48.91
C GLN A 28 31.49 -40.59 47.57
N MET A 29 31.08 -41.87 47.53
CA MET A 29 30.49 -42.47 46.33
C MET A 29 29.13 -41.82 45.98
N GLN A 30 28.26 -41.57 46.95
CA GLN A 30 26.99 -40.87 46.73
C GLN A 30 27.17 -39.44 46.24
N ARG A 31 28.19 -38.73 46.71
CA ARG A 31 28.51 -37.38 46.23
C ARG A 31 28.97 -37.38 44.77
N ARG A 32 29.77 -38.37 44.38
CA ARG A 32 30.23 -38.52 42.98
C ARG A 32 29.05 -38.86 42.05
N SER A 33 28.19 -39.80 42.42
CA SER A 33 27.04 -40.17 41.59
C SER A 33 26.03 -39.02 41.43
N LEU A 34 25.79 -38.22 42.48
CA LEU A 34 24.95 -37.02 42.37
C LEU A 34 25.60 -35.92 41.52
N ALA A 35 26.92 -35.77 41.56
CA ALA A 35 27.62 -34.81 40.72
C ALA A 35 27.53 -35.21 39.24
N GLU A 36 27.76 -36.49 38.93
CA GLU A 36 27.62 -37.05 37.58
C GLU A 36 26.19 -36.91 37.05
N ALA A 37 25.19 -37.24 37.85
CA ALA A 37 23.78 -37.08 37.47
C ALA A 37 23.40 -35.60 37.19
N ARG A 38 23.98 -34.65 37.94
CA ARG A 38 23.76 -33.21 37.69
C ARG A 38 24.43 -32.73 36.41
N LEU A 39 25.61 -33.24 36.07
CA LEU A 39 26.29 -32.92 34.83
C LEU A 39 25.52 -33.46 33.63
N ALA A 40 25.12 -34.74 33.66
CA ALA A 40 24.28 -35.33 32.61
C ALA A 40 22.96 -34.56 32.42
N ALA A 41 22.27 -34.22 33.51
CA ALA A 41 21.04 -33.43 33.43
C ALA A 41 21.26 -32.00 32.93
N ALA A 42 22.44 -31.41 33.17
CA ALA A 42 22.80 -30.10 32.64
C ALA A 42 23.09 -30.16 31.14
N GLU A 43 23.78 -31.21 30.67
CA GLU A 43 24.05 -31.47 29.26
C GLU A 43 22.77 -31.72 28.47
N GLU A 44 21.86 -32.56 28.97
CA GLU A 44 20.55 -32.80 28.34
C GLU A 44 19.72 -31.51 28.23
N ARG A 45 19.75 -30.67 29.28
CA ARG A 45 19.05 -29.38 29.25
C ARG A 45 19.69 -28.40 28.28
N ALA A 46 21.02 -28.39 28.16
CA ALA A 46 21.73 -27.57 27.19
C ALA A 46 21.38 -27.99 25.76
N ALA A 47 21.43 -29.29 25.46
CA ALA A 47 21.05 -29.83 24.15
C ALA A 47 19.57 -29.53 23.81
N ALA A 48 18.66 -29.73 24.76
CA ALA A 48 17.25 -29.41 24.57
C ALA A 48 17.00 -27.90 24.40
N ALA A 49 17.79 -27.05 25.05
CA ALA A 49 17.73 -25.60 24.88
C ALA A 49 18.25 -25.17 23.49
N GLU A 50 19.33 -25.78 23.02
CA GLU A 50 19.88 -25.56 21.67
C GLU A 50 18.88 -26.00 20.58
N GLU A 51 18.25 -27.16 20.73
CA GLU A 51 17.23 -27.65 19.80
C GLU A 51 16.01 -26.71 19.74
N ARG A 52 15.55 -26.23 20.90
CA ARG A 52 14.45 -25.25 20.96
C ARG A 52 14.84 -23.92 20.33
N ALA A 53 16.04 -23.42 20.60
CA ALA A 53 16.53 -22.20 19.99
C ALA A 53 16.64 -22.33 18.46
N ALA A 54 17.10 -23.47 17.96
CA ALA A 54 17.14 -23.76 16.53
C ALA A 54 15.74 -23.84 15.90
N ALA A 55 14.79 -24.51 16.56
CA ALA A 55 13.40 -24.58 16.10
C ALA A 55 12.71 -23.21 16.09
N GLU A 56 12.96 -22.38 17.12
CA GLU A 56 12.45 -21.01 17.19
C GLU A 56 13.04 -20.12 16.09
N ALA A 57 14.35 -20.25 15.82
CA ALA A 57 15.00 -19.53 14.73
C ALA A 57 14.43 -19.92 13.36
N GLN A 58 14.23 -21.22 13.10
CA GLN A 58 13.58 -21.68 11.87
C GLN A 58 12.15 -21.18 11.74
N ALA A 59 11.38 -21.21 12.84
CA ALA A 59 10.02 -20.67 12.84
C ALA A 59 9.98 -19.16 12.62
N ALA A 60 10.98 -18.41 13.08
CA ALA A 60 11.11 -16.97 12.81
C ALA A 60 11.36 -16.71 11.32
N VAL A 61 12.28 -17.44 10.69
CA VAL A 61 12.57 -17.32 9.25
C VAL A 61 11.33 -17.64 8.40
N LEU A 62 10.61 -18.72 8.71
CA LEU A 62 9.39 -19.07 7.98
C LEU A 62 8.29 -18.00 8.14
N ARG A 63 8.17 -17.38 9.32
CA ARG A 63 7.21 -16.29 9.54
C ARG A 63 7.59 -15.03 8.77
N GLU A 64 8.89 -14.74 8.64
CA GLU A 64 9.39 -13.62 7.84
C GLU A 64 9.10 -13.85 6.36
N GLN A 65 9.44 -15.02 5.82
CA GLN A 65 9.11 -15.40 4.44
C GLN A 65 7.61 -15.31 4.16
N ALA A 66 6.76 -15.86 5.04
CA ALA A 66 5.31 -15.78 4.89
C ALA A 66 4.78 -14.33 4.92
N ARG A 67 5.43 -13.42 5.67
CA ARG A 67 5.09 -12.00 5.68
C ARG A 67 5.47 -11.34 4.36
N ASP A 68 6.65 -11.64 3.84
CA ASP A 68 7.14 -11.08 2.58
C ASP A 68 6.28 -11.54 1.40
N GLU A 69 5.94 -12.83 1.34
CA GLU A 69 5.01 -13.39 0.34
C GLU A 69 3.63 -12.73 0.44
N ALA A 70 3.09 -12.59 1.66
CA ALA A 70 1.80 -11.94 1.88
C ALA A 70 1.83 -10.45 1.48
N GLN A 71 2.95 -9.76 1.69
CA GLN A 71 3.15 -8.39 1.22
C GLN A 71 3.25 -8.33 -0.30
N GLY A 72 4.02 -9.23 -0.93
CA GLY A 72 4.13 -9.33 -2.38
C GLY A 72 2.78 -9.55 -3.05
N ALA A 73 1.99 -10.50 -2.55
CA ALA A 73 0.64 -10.77 -3.05
C ALA A 73 -0.29 -9.54 -2.91
N LYS A 74 -0.19 -8.80 -1.79
CA LYS A 74 -0.95 -7.55 -1.61
C LYS A 74 -0.56 -6.50 -2.64
N ARG A 75 0.75 -6.31 -2.89
CA ARG A 75 1.25 -5.35 -3.89
C ARG A 75 0.78 -5.72 -5.29
N GLU A 76 0.93 -6.99 -5.69
CA GLU A 76 0.49 -7.48 -6.99
C GLU A 76 -1.03 -7.27 -7.20
N SER A 77 -1.83 -7.57 -6.17
CA SER A 77 -3.27 -7.36 -6.22
C SER A 77 -3.62 -5.86 -6.43
N ALA A 78 -2.91 -4.96 -5.75
CA ALA A 78 -3.10 -3.52 -5.89
C ALA A 78 -2.76 -3.03 -7.30
N THR A 79 -1.64 -3.49 -7.85
CA THR A 79 -1.24 -3.19 -9.23
C THR A 79 -2.32 -3.64 -10.23
N LYS A 80 -2.81 -4.88 -10.13
CA LYS A 80 -3.87 -5.40 -11.02
C LYS A 80 -5.14 -4.55 -10.98
N ARG A 81 -5.53 -4.08 -9.80
CA ARG A 81 -6.73 -3.22 -9.63
C ARG A 81 -6.55 -1.84 -10.25
N ILE A 82 -5.40 -1.21 -10.03
CA ILE A 82 -5.09 0.10 -10.62
C ILE A 82 -5.12 0.00 -12.15
N ILE A 83 -4.53 -1.06 -12.71
CA ILE A 83 -4.59 -1.33 -14.15
C ILE A 83 -6.05 -1.50 -14.59
N ARG A 84 -6.84 -2.31 -13.88
CA ARG A 84 -8.25 -2.55 -14.22
C ARG A 84 -9.07 -1.26 -14.27
N ILE A 85 -8.97 -0.41 -13.26
CA ILE A 85 -9.67 0.90 -13.21
C ILE A 85 -9.29 1.77 -14.41
N ARG A 86 -7.99 1.85 -14.73
CA ARG A 86 -7.50 2.68 -15.85
C ARG A 86 -7.98 2.16 -17.19
N THR A 87 -7.96 0.84 -17.38
CA THR A 87 -8.43 0.22 -18.61
C THR A 87 -9.95 0.40 -18.78
N SER A 88 -10.75 0.08 -17.76
CA SER A 88 -12.22 0.19 -17.87
C SER A 88 -12.71 1.62 -18.09
N THR A 89 -12.09 2.61 -17.45
CA THR A 89 -12.44 4.03 -17.67
C THR A 89 -11.99 4.54 -19.03
N ARG A 90 -10.86 4.04 -19.54
CA ARG A 90 -10.41 4.33 -20.90
C ARG A 90 -11.35 3.71 -21.93
N ASP A 91 -11.74 2.45 -21.78
CA ASP A 91 -12.60 1.76 -22.74
C ASP A 91 -13.97 2.45 -22.85
N TRP A 92 -14.50 2.95 -21.72
CA TRP A 92 -15.71 3.78 -21.72
C TRP A 92 -15.49 5.11 -22.47
N SER A 93 -14.38 5.82 -22.22
CA SER A 93 -14.06 7.07 -22.95
C SER A 93 -13.90 6.82 -24.47
N ASP A 94 -13.18 5.76 -24.84
CA ASP A 94 -12.93 5.37 -26.24
C ASP A 94 -14.25 5.00 -26.96
N LEU A 95 -15.19 4.35 -26.27
CA LEU A 95 -16.54 4.08 -26.79
C LEU A 95 -17.30 5.38 -27.10
N LEU A 96 -17.29 6.34 -26.18
CA LEU A 96 -17.95 7.64 -26.38
C LEU A 96 -17.29 8.43 -27.51
N ALA A 97 -15.96 8.47 -27.56
CA ALA A 97 -15.19 9.14 -28.59
C ALA A 97 -15.52 8.62 -30.00
N ARG A 98 -15.55 7.29 -30.17
CA ARG A 98 -15.92 6.66 -31.45
C ARG A 98 -17.36 6.96 -31.84
N THR A 99 -18.29 6.92 -30.88
CA THR A 99 -19.70 7.23 -31.14
C THR A 99 -19.88 8.68 -31.59
N ILE A 100 -19.21 9.63 -30.91
CA ILE A 100 -19.22 11.05 -31.30
C ILE A 100 -18.63 11.25 -32.70
N GLN A 101 -17.54 10.53 -33.03
CA GLN A 101 -16.95 10.56 -34.37
C GLN A 101 -17.92 10.04 -35.43
N ASP A 102 -18.59 8.91 -35.19
CA ASP A 102 -19.56 8.34 -36.13
C ASP A 102 -20.75 9.28 -36.37
N LEU A 103 -21.29 9.90 -35.31
CA LEU A 103 -22.32 10.92 -35.42
C LEU A 103 -21.85 12.15 -36.21
N GLY A 104 -20.61 12.61 -35.98
CA GLY A 104 -20.01 13.71 -36.74
C GLY A 104 -19.80 13.41 -38.23
N LEU A 105 -19.72 12.13 -38.60
CA LEU A 105 -19.67 11.67 -40.00
C LEU A 105 -21.05 11.41 -40.60
N GLY A 106 -22.13 11.69 -39.86
CA GLY A 106 -23.52 11.42 -40.29
C GLY A 106 -23.85 9.92 -40.38
N ARG A 107 -23.08 9.05 -39.70
CA ARG A 107 -23.39 7.62 -39.62
C ARG A 107 -24.49 7.39 -38.60
N THR A 108 -25.44 6.52 -38.95
CA THR A 108 -26.47 6.10 -38.01
C THR A 108 -25.86 5.18 -36.96
N VAL A 109 -26.11 5.50 -35.69
CA VAL A 109 -25.71 4.68 -34.55
C VAL A 109 -26.94 3.91 -34.08
N ASP A 110 -26.80 2.59 -33.94
CA ASP A 110 -27.83 1.75 -33.33
C ASP A 110 -27.92 2.05 -31.82
N ILE A 111 -29.05 2.61 -31.41
CA ILE A 111 -29.28 3.06 -30.03
C ILE A 111 -29.30 1.90 -29.03
N GLU A 112 -29.87 0.76 -29.39
CA GLU A 112 -29.97 -0.39 -28.48
C GLU A 112 -28.57 -0.94 -28.22
N ARG A 113 -27.80 -1.11 -29.29
CA ARG A 113 -26.40 -1.54 -29.20
C ARG A 113 -25.53 -0.55 -28.43
N PHE A 114 -25.74 0.76 -28.63
CA PHE A 114 -25.02 1.79 -27.88
C PHE A 114 -25.34 1.73 -26.38
N ASP A 115 -26.62 1.66 -26.02
CA ASP A 115 -27.08 1.58 -24.62
C ASP A 115 -26.52 0.31 -23.94
N GLU A 116 -26.50 -0.84 -24.63
CA GLU A 116 -25.88 -2.08 -24.14
C GLU A 116 -24.39 -1.92 -23.86
N GLN A 117 -23.63 -1.36 -24.81
CA GLN A 117 -22.18 -1.16 -24.67
C GLN A 117 -21.84 -0.19 -23.54
N VAL A 118 -22.61 0.89 -23.41
CA VAL A 118 -22.47 1.86 -22.32
C VAL A 118 -22.76 1.22 -20.97
N LEU A 119 -23.85 0.44 -20.86
CA LEU A 119 -24.19 -0.25 -19.63
C LEU A 119 -23.09 -1.24 -19.22
N ALA A 120 -22.55 -1.99 -20.17
CA ALA A 120 -21.43 -2.91 -19.94
C ALA A 120 -20.16 -2.17 -19.47
N ALA A 121 -19.74 -1.13 -20.19
CA ALA A 121 -18.55 -0.34 -19.85
C ALA A 121 -18.68 0.34 -18.48
N ARG A 122 -19.87 0.88 -18.17
CA ARG A 122 -20.17 1.48 -16.87
C ARG A 122 -20.13 0.44 -15.75
N ALA A 123 -20.76 -0.73 -15.94
CA ALA A 123 -20.78 -1.79 -14.95
C ALA A 123 -19.36 -2.31 -14.66
N GLU A 124 -18.54 -2.47 -15.69
CA GLU A 124 -17.15 -2.88 -15.54
C GLU A 124 -16.32 -1.83 -14.79
N ALA A 125 -16.46 -0.54 -15.11
CA ALA A 125 -15.79 0.53 -14.40
C ALA A 125 -16.21 0.57 -12.93
N GLN A 126 -17.51 0.50 -12.63
CA GLN A 126 -18.01 0.46 -11.25
C GLN A 126 -17.49 -0.75 -10.49
N ALA A 127 -17.53 -1.95 -11.09
CA ALA A 127 -17.00 -3.15 -10.46
C ALA A 127 -15.48 -3.04 -10.17
N ALA A 128 -14.71 -2.43 -11.06
CA ALA A 128 -13.29 -2.20 -10.85
C ALA A 128 -13.03 -1.26 -9.66
N PHE A 129 -13.85 -0.21 -9.50
CA PHE A 129 -13.77 0.70 -8.36
C PHE A 129 -14.24 0.05 -7.05
N ASP A 130 -15.36 -0.67 -7.05
CA ASP A 130 -15.88 -1.34 -5.86
C ASP A 130 -14.89 -2.40 -5.35
N GLN A 131 -14.27 -3.15 -6.26
CA GLN A 131 -13.21 -4.10 -5.90
C GLN A 131 -12.01 -3.39 -5.26
N ALA A 132 -11.62 -2.20 -5.75
CA ALA A 132 -10.54 -1.43 -5.16
C ALA A 132 -10.88 -0.92 -3.75
N LEU A 133 -12.12 -0.50 -3.52
CA LEU A 133 -12.59 -0.09 -2.19
C LEU A 133 -12.59 -1.25 -1.20
N HIS A 134 -13.07 -2.43 -1.61
CA HIS A 134 -13.08 -3.63 -0.77
C HIS A 134 -11.69 -4.06 -0.32
N ASP A 135 -10.68 -3.91 -1.19
CA ASP A 135 -9.30 -4.32 -0.91
C ASP A 135 -8.50 -3.25 -0.15
N GLY A 136 -9.18 -2.22 0.37
CA GLY A 136 -8.56 -1.16 1.19
C GLY A 136 -7.69 -0.18 0.40
N LEU A 137 -7.83 -0.13 -0.93
CA LEU A 137 -7.21 0.90 -1.75
C LEU A 137 -7.99 2.22 -1.56
N TRP A 138 -7.72 2.89 -0.44
CA TRP A 138 -8.14 4.27 -0.24
C TRP A 138 -7.15 5.16 -0.98
N LEU A 139 -7.58 5.77 -2.08
CA LEU A 139 -6.89 6.94 -2.62
C LEU A 139 -6.97 8.00 -1.52
N GLN A 140 -5.88 8.54 -1.04
CA GLN A 140 -5.95 9.69 -0.15
C GLN A 140 -6.03 10.88 -1.10
N GLN A 141 -7.00 11.79 -0.96
CA GLN A 141 -6.98 12.99 -1.79
C GLN A 141 -5.67 13.70 -1.46
N SER A 142 -4.72 13.68 -2.39
CA SER A 142 -3.57 14.55 -2.36
C SER A 142 -4.13 15.95 -2.26
N ALA A 143 -4.05 16.55 -1.07
CA ALA A 143 -4.31 17.97 -0.86
C ALA A 143 -3.16 18.77 -1.52
N TYR A 144 -2.90 18.50 -2.79
CA TYR A 144 -2.01 19.26 -3.63
C TYR A 144 -2.86 20.42 -4.15
N GLY A 145 -2.59 21.59 -3.59
CA GLY A 145 -3.37 22.80 -3.79
C GLY A 145 -3.61 23.11 -5.26
N TYR A 146 -4.85 22.98 -5.70
CA TYR A 146 -5.33 23.77 -6.83
C TYR A 146 -5.55 25.20 -6.34
N PRO A 147 -5.00 26.23 -7.00
CA PRO A 147 -5.30 27.61 -6.66
C PRO A 147 -6.79 27.85 -6.89
N ALA A 148 -7.46 28.41 -5.89
CA ALA A 148 -8.88 28.76 -5.89
C ALA A 148 -9.22 29.94 -6.84
N THR A 149 -8.58 30.04 -8.00
CA THR A 149 -8.75 31.14 -8.94
C THR A 149 -8.85 30.61 -10.37
N VAL A 150 -9.90 29.86 -10.66
CA VAL A 150 -10.51 29.96 -11.99
C VAL A 150 -11.76 30.78 -11.79
N ALA A 151 -11.58 32.09 -11.83
CA ALA A 151 -12.68 33.02 -11.93
C ALA A 151 -13.43 32.67 -13.22
N PHE A 152 -14.64 32.13 -13.08
CA PHE A 152 -15.60 32.17 -14.17
C PHE A 152 -15.75 33.65 -14.58
N PRO A 153 -15.55 34.02 -15.85
CA PRO A 153 -15.97 35.32 -16.31
C PRO A 153 -17.48 35.38 -16.13
N SER A 154 -17.96 36.10 -15.12
CA SER A 154 -19.38 36.40 -15.00
C SER A 154 -19.76 37.25 -16.21
N LEU A 155 -20.44 36.63 -17.16
CA LEU A 155 -20.98 37.29 -18.35
C LEU A 155 -22.21 38.18 -18.04
N TYR A 156 -22.38 38.59 -16.77
CA TYR A 156 -23.41 39.53 -16.36
C TYR A 156 -22.87 40.52 -15.33
N GLY A 157 -22.80 41.78 -15.74
CA GLY A 157 -23.39 42.88 -14.98
C GLY A 157 -22.60 43.40 -13.77
N TYR A 158 -22.01 44.58 -13.98
CA TYR A 158 -21.62 45.57 -12.98
C TYR A 158 -22.43 45.50 -11.67
N GLY A 159 -21.76 45.09 -10.59
CA GLY A 159 -22.26 45.18 -9.23
C GLY A 159 -21.09 45.15 -8.24
N GLN A 160 -20.69 46.33 -7.76
CA GLN A 160 -19.73 46.55 -6.68
C GLN A 160 -20.07 45.67 -5.47
N ALA A 161 -19.17 44.77 -5.07
CA ALA A 161 -19.22 44.10 -3.77
C ALA A 161 -18.23 44.79 -2.80
N PRO A 162 -18.66 45.18 -1.59
CA PRO A 162 -17.80 45.85 -0.63
C PRO A 162 -16.81 44.87 0.02
N ALA A 163 -15.59 45.38 0.24
CA ALA A 163 -14.55 44.75 1.02
C ALA A 163 -15.04 44.47 2.45
N SER A 164 -15.14 43.20 2.82
CA SER A 164 -15.22 42.74 4.20
C SER A 164 -14.20 41.63 4.39
N TYR A 165 -13.02 42.02 4.88
CA TYR A 165 -11.98 41.13 5.37
C TYR A 165 -12.45 40.56 6.72
N GLY A 166 -13.02 39.35 6.69
CA GLY A 166 -13.21 38.50 7.86
C GLY A 166 -12.44 37.21 7.65
N TYR A 167 -11.27 37.11 8.29
CA TYR A 167 -10.54 35.84 8.38
C TYR A 167 -11.41 34.80 9.10
N PRO A 168 -11.64 33.60 8.52
CA PRO A 168 -12.26 32.53 9.27
C PRO A 168 -11.24 31.89 10.23
N HIS A 169 -11.69 31.68 11.47
CA HIS A 169 -11.01 30.96 12.55
C HIS A 169 -10.47 29.57 12.12
N PRO A 170 -9.27 29.14 12.57
CA PRO A 170 -8.68 27.86 12.18
C PRO A 170 -9.10 26.61 13.00
N GLU A 171 -10.19 26.63 13.78
CA GLU A 171 -10.46 25.52 14.74
C GLU A 171 -11.75 24.69 14.52
N ALA A 172 -12.45 24.83 13.39
CA ALA A 172 -13.75 24.17 13.18
C ALA A 172 -13.87 23.22 11.98
N VAL A 173 -12.80 22.55 11.54
CA VAL A 173 -12.89 21.43 10.57
C VAL A 173 -12.32 20.14 11.15
N ARG A 174 -12.79 19.77 12.34
CA ARG A 174 -12.67 18.39 12.85
C ARG A 174 -13.79 17.55 12.24
N GLY A 175 -13.63 17.26 10.96
CA GLY A 175 -14.61 16.54 10.16
C GLY A 175 -14.13 16.34 8.72
N VAL A 176 -12.81 16.19 8.53
CA VAL A 176 -12.23 15.80 7.24
C VAL A 176 -12.71 14.38 6.98
N GLN A 177 -13.86 14.27 6.31
CA GLN A 177 -14.30 13.00 5.76
C GLN A 177 -13.21 12.49 4.80
N PRO A 178 -12.97 11.17 4.75
CA PRO A 178 -11.98 10.58 3.87
C PRO A 178 -12.29 10.98 2.43
N SER A 179 -11.50 11.92 1.94
CA SER A 179 -11.65 12.61 0.66
C SER A 179 -11.28 11.74 -0.55
N GLY A 180 -10.88 10.50 -0.30
CA GLY A 180 -10.43 9.54 -1.30
C GLY A 180 -11.40 9.18 -2.40
N ASN A 181 -12.67 9.50 -2.22
CA ASN A 181 -13.72 9.20 -3.19
C ASN A 181 -14.03 10.40 -4.11
N ALA A 182 -13.30 11.52 -4.01
CA ALA A 182 -13.58 12.72 -4.80
C ALA A 182 -13.25 12.53 -6.30
N ASP A 183 -12.04 12.06 -6.62
CA ASP A 183 -11.59 11.94 -8.01
C ASP A 183 -12.32 10.82 -8.76
N HIS A 184 -12.55 9.69 -8.09
CA HIS A 184 -13.39 8.62 -8.62
C HIS A 184 -14.80 9.13 -8.96
N ARG A 185 -15.46 9.82 -8.02
CA ARG A 185 -16.79 10.40 -8.27
C ARG A 185 -16.74 11.44 -9.40
N ARG A 186 -15.67 12.22 -9.51
CA ARG A 186 -15.48 13.20 -10.59
C ARG A 186 -15.42 12.52 -11.96
N VAL A 187 -14.63 11.46 -12.10
CA VAL A 187 -14.52 10.67 -13.35
C VAL A 187 -15.86 10.04 -13.72
N LEU A 188 -16.52 9.35 -12.79
CA LEU A 188 -17.82 8.74 -13.08
C LEU A 188 -18.90 9.77 -13.43
N THR A 189 -18.89 10.92 -12.78
CA THR A 189 -19.84 12.01 -13.07
C THR A 189 -19.58 12.60 -14.46
N ALA A 190 -18.31 12.82 -14.83
CA ALA A 190 -17.95 13.34 -16.14
C ALA A 190 -18.30 12.35 -17.27
N LEU A 191 -17.96 11.05 -17.11
CA LEU A 191 -18.31 10.00 -18.07
C LEU A 191 -19.82 9.81 -18.21
N LYS A 192 -20.56 9.86 -17.08
CA LYS A 192 -22.02 9.84 -17.09
C LYS A 192 -22.59 11.02 -17.87
N ARG A 193 -22.07 12.24 -17.64
CA ARG A 193 -22.53 13.44 -18.34
C ARG A 193 -22.27 13.36 -19.84
N ALA A 194 -21.08 12.93 -20.25
CA ALA A 194 -20.74 12.71 -21.66
C ALA A 194 -21.67 11.67 -22.28
N THR A 195 -21.92 10.56 -21.58
CA THR A 195 -22.87 9.52 -22.01
C THR A 195 -24.29 10.05 -22.23
N GLU A 196 -24.82 10.85 -21.31
CA GLU A 196 -26.16 11.45 -21.43
C GLU A 196 -26.27 12.33 -22.68
N LEU A 197 -25.26 13.17 -22.94
CA LEU A 197 -25.22 14.04 -24.11
C LEU A 197 -25.07 13.23 -25.40
N THR A 198 -24.20 12.23 -25.43
CA THR A 198 -24.03 11.35 -26.60
C THR A 198 -25.32 10.61 -26.89
N ARG A 199 -26.00 10.08 -25.86
CA ARG A 199 -27.28 9.39 -26.00
C ARG A 199 -28.36 10.31 -26.59
N GLU A 200 -28.45 11.56 -26.12
CA GLU A 200 -29.37 12.54 -26.66
C GLU A 200 -29.14 12.78 -28.16
N ALA A 201 -27.87 12.87 -28.58
CA ALA A 201 -27.50 13.02 -29.98
C ALA A 201 -27.84 11.76 -30.81
N VAL A 202 -27.58 10.57 -30.29
CA VAL A 202 -27.96 9.29 -30.95
C VAL A 202 -29.47 9.21 -31.16
N ILE A 203 -30.28 9.58 -30.16
CA ILE A 203 -31.76 9.55 -30.25
C ILE A 203 -32.28 10.49 -31.32
N LYS A 204 -31.72 11.70 -31.41
CA LYS A 204 -32.16 12.68 -32.41
C LYS A 204 -31.90 12.19 -33.82
N GLY A 205 -30.83 11.40 -34.04
CA GLY A 205 -30.50 10.83 -35.35
C GLY A 205 -30.19 11.88 -36.43
N GLU A 206 -30.13 13.15 -36.03
CA GLU A 206 -29.81 14.29 -36.89
C GLU A 206 -28.30 14.50 -36.93
N LEU A 207 -27.80 15.04 -38.05
CA LEU A 207 -26.42 15.48 -38.13
C LEU A 207 -26.17 16.50 -37.03
N LEU A 208 -25.14 16.27 -36.21
CA LEU A 208 -24.75 17.20 -35.16
C LEU A 208 -24.47 18.58 -35.78
N ASP A 209 -25.19 19.60 -35.33
CA ASP A 209 -24.84 20.98 -35.63
C ASP A 209 -23.51 21.35 -34.95
N ASP A 210 -22.89 22.44 -35.38
CA ASP A 210 -21.59 22.87 -34.84
C ASP A 210 -21.66 23.07 -33.31
N THR A 211 -22.80 23.53 -32.80
CA THR A 211 -23.04 23.75 -31.37
C THR A 211 -23.09 22.43 -30.59
N GLY A 212 -23.87 21.46 -31.04
CA GLY A 212 -23.99 20.14 -30.42
C GLY A 212 -22.69 19.36 -30.48
N SER A 213 -21.98 19.43 -31.62
CA SER A 213 -20.66 18.84 -31.79
C SER A 213 -19.63 19.41 -30.80
N ALA A 214 -19.61 20.74 -30.62
CA ALA A 214 -18.75 21.40 -29.65
C ALA A 214 -19.09 21.01 -28.20
N ALA A 215 -20.38 20.95 -27.84
CA ALA A 215 -20.81 20.56 -26.50
C ALA A 215 -20.40 19.12 -26.15
N LEU A 216 -20.55 18.18 -27.10
CA LEU A 216 -20.11 16.79 -26.93
C LEU A 216 -18.60 16.68 -26.74
N ARG A 217 -17.82 17.34 -27.58
CA ARG A 217 -16.35 17.35 -27.48
C ARG A 217 -15.89 17.92 -26.14
N ASN A 218 -16.42 19.07 -25.73
CA ASN A 218 -16.11 19.67 -24.43
C ASN A 218 -16.45 18.74 -23.25
N SER A 219 -17.53 17.96 -23.36
CA SER A 219 -17.91 17.00 -22.30
C SER A 219 -16.96 15.80 -22.25
N LEU A 220 -16.48 15.34 -23.40
CA LEU A 220 -15.50 14.26 -23.49
C LEU A 220 -14.12 14.73 -23.00
N ASP A 221 -13.69 15.94 -23.37
CA ASP A 221 -12.45 16.56 -22.89
C ASP A 221 -12.46 16.69 -21.36
N ALA A 222 -13.59 17.10 -20.77
CA ALA A 222 -13.74 17.15 -19.31
C ALA A 222 -13.66 15.76 -18.65
N ALA A 223 -14.16 14.70 -19.32
CA ALA A 223 -14.04 13.33 -18.85
C ALA A 223 -12.59 12.82 -18.95
N ASP A 224 -11.88 13.14 -20.04
CA ASP A 224 -10.48 12.80 -20.22
C ASP A 224 -9.56 13.57 -19.26
N GLU A 225 -9.84 14.84 -18.97
CA GLU A 225 -9.13 15.61 -17.93
C GLU A 225 -9.30 14.95 -16.56
N ALA A 226 -10.54 14.61 -16.18
CA ALA A 226 -10.82 13.93 -14.92
C ALA A 226 -10.12 12.56 -14.86
N ARG A 227 -10.12 11.80 -15.96
CA ARG A 227 -9.44 10.51 -16.07
C ARG A 227 -7.93 10.68 -15.98
N GLY A 228 -7.37 11.71 -16.59
CA GLY A 228 -5.95 12.07 -16.50
C GLY A 228 -5.54 12.35 -15.06
N ALA A 229 -6.29 13.17 -14.34
CA ALA A 229 -6.07 13.46 -12.92
C ALA A 229 -6.11 12.18 -12.06
N LEU A 230 -7.15 11.34 -12.25
CA LEU A 230 -7.26 10.05 -11.55
C LEU A 230 -6.10 9.12 -11.90
N SER A 231 -5.70 9.05 -13.17
CA SER A 231 -4.59 8.20 -13.62
C SER A 231 -3.26 8.62 -12.99
N SER A 232 -3.00 9.92 -12.88
CA SER A 232 -1.80 10.44 -12.23
C SER A 232 -1.77 10.05 -10.76
N GLU A 233 -2.89 10.22 -10.04
CA GLU A 233 -3.00 9.83 -8.63
C GLU A 233 -2.85 8.31 -8.44
N LEU A 234 -3.47 7.51 -9.31
CA LEU A 234 -3.33 6.05 -9.29
C LEU A 234 -1.89 5.59 -9.55
N LEU A 235 -1.17 6.27 -10.44
CA LEU A 235 0.24 5.97 -10.72
C LEU A 235 1.13 6.36 -9.53
N ASN A 236 0.93 7.54 -8.94
CA ASN A 236 1.61 7.94 -7.72
C ASN A 236 1.38 6.91 -6.59
N ARG A 237 0.14 6.41 -6.48
CA ARG A 237 -0.19 5.36 -5.50
C ARG A 237 0.47 4.02 -5.84
N LEU A 238 0.55 3.68 -7.12
CA LEU A 238 1.22 2.46 -7.57
C LEU A 238 2.72 2.51 -7.24
N GLU A 239 3.38 3.65 -7.44
CA GLU A 239 4.78 3.86 -7.05
C GLU A 239 4.97 3.67 -5.54
N GLN A 240 4.10 4.26 -4.72
CA GLN A 240 4.14 4.09 -3.26
C GLN A 240 3.94 2.64 -2.82
N VAL A 241 3.02 1.90 -3.46
CA VAL A 241 2.68 0.53 -3.07
C VAL A 241 3.71 -0.47 -3.58
N ALA A 242 4.22 -0.27 -4.79
CA ALA A 242 5.16 -1.18 -5.41
C ALA A 242 6.58 -1.04 -4.82
N ASP A 243 6.84 0.03 -4.05
CA ASP A 243 8.18 0.39 -3.56
C ASP A 243 9.21 0.43 -4.71
N VAL A 244 8.70 0.72 -5.91
CA VAL A 244 9.51 0.81 -7.12
C VAL A 244 10.16 2.17 -7.02
N THR A 245 11.39 2.18 -6.49
CA THR A 245 12.27 3.32 -6.68
C THR A 245 12.35 3.55 -8.20
N PRO A 246 11.93 4.71 -8.73
CA PRO A 246 11.96 4.94 -10.16
C PRO A 246 13.40 4.76 -10.64
N LEU A 247 13.62 3.83 -11.58
CA LEU A 247 14.90 3.64 -12.28
C LEU A 247 15.18 4.80 -13.27
N GLY A 248 14.72 5.99 -12.95
CA GLY A 248 14.69 7.19 -13.80
C GLY A 248 15.24 8.41 -13.07
N GLY A 249 16.52 8.35 -12.70
CA GLY A 249 17.41 9.50 -12.54
C GLY A 249 17.17 10.44 -11.34
N PRO A 250 18.24 11.08 -10.82
CA PRO A 250 18.08 12.13 -9.84
C PRO A 250 17.36 13.32 -10.48
N SER A 251 16.15 13.63 -10.00
CA SER A 251 15.60 15.00 -10.03
C SER A 251 16.35 15.86 -9.01
N VAL A 252 17.68 15.89 -9.13
CA VAL A 252 18.45 16.97 -8.53
C VAL A 252 18.39 18.07 -9.58
N ILE A 253 17.61 19.11 -9.27
CA ILE A 253 17.90 20.45 -9.78
C ILE A 253 19.30 20.78 -9.25
N GLY A 254 20.29 20.22 -9.94
CA GLY A 254 21.68 20.52 -9.76
C GLY A 254 21.84 21.88 -10.38
N VAL A 255 21.92 22.87 -9.51
CA VAL A 255 22.64 24.10 -9.79
C VAL A 255 23.96 23.67 -10.41
N PHE A 256 24.03 23.69 -11.74
CA PHE A 256 25.30 23.60 -12.44
C PHE A 256 26.13 24.75 -11.89
N PRO A 257 27.30 24.51 -11.27
CA PRO A 257 28.21 25.61 -11.04
C PRO A 257 28.48 26.25 -12.41
N PRO A 258 28.48 27.59 -12.50
CA PRO A 258 28.81 28.25 -13.75
C PRO A 258 30.15 27.72 -14.25
N LEU A 259 30.19 27.36 -15.54
CA LEU A 259 31.44 27.00 -16.21
C LEU A 259 32.46 28.10 -15.92
N PRO A 260 33.71 27.75 -15.54
CA PRO A 260 34.74 28.75 -15.36
C PRO A 260 34.92 29.50 -16.69
N ASP A 261 34.81 30.82 -16.63
CA ASP A 261 35.12 31.70 -17.74
C ASP A 261 36.52 31.34 -18.26
N SER A 262 36.54 30.87 -19.49
CA SER A 262 37.76 30.64 -20.26
C SER A 262 38.31 31.99 -20.71
N ASP A 263 38.81 32.77 -19.76
CA ASP A 263 39.62 33.94 -20.03
C ASP A 263 41.10 33.52 -20.15
N ALA A 264 41.55 33.55 -21.41
CA ALA A 264 42.88 33.94 -21.91
C ALA A 264 44.07 32.97 -21.70
N PRO A 265 45.18 33.13 -22.47
CA PRO A 265 45.42 34.02 -23.63
C PRO A 265 45.58 33.32 -24.99
#